data_AF-A0A498NM25-F1
#
_entry.id   AF-A0A498NM25-F1
#
_cell.length_a   1.000
_cell.length_b   1.000
_cell.length_c   1.000
_cell.angle_alpha   90.00
_cell.angle_beta   90.00
_cell.angle_gamma   90.00
#
_symmetry.space_group_name_H-M   'P 1'
#
loop_
_entity.id
_entity.type
_entity.pdbx_description
1 polymer ?
#
loop_
_entity_poly.entity_id
_entity_poly.type
_entity_poly.pdbx_seq_one_letter_code
_entity_poly.pdbx_strand_id
1 'polypeptide(L)'
;MFRLYDTDGNGLLDSSILKEMMEEIDYDRDGTVTLEEWIRGGMTTIPLLVLLGMETLHNKCASNVKPECDGGPLRDHTLLPSYICPVVLDRHSAVKRGEGESSPSTSPEDTGQCFKFTGDGQALQITPLPGTHPLLVLVNPKSGGRQGERVLRKFQYLLNPRQVYSLDRGGPMAGLNFFRDVPNFRVLACGGDGSVGWILDCIDKANFARHPPVAILPLGTGNDLARCLRWGGGYEGGSLVKFLRDIEHSTEVLLDRWNIDIIPDDKEEKGDPVPYSIVNNYFSIGVDASIAHRFHLMREKHPEKFNSRMKNKLWYFEFGTTETISATCKKLNESIEVECDGIILDLSSTSLEGIAVLNIPSMHGGSNLWGETKKRRNYNRMSKKVPERMTGSTVTDAKELKFCVQDLSDQLLEVVGLEGAIEMGQIYTGLKSAGRRLAQCSSVTIRTSRLLPMQIDGEPWMQPPCTIRITHKNQVPMLLGPPQKTFFFFKKRNRSRD
;
A
#
# COMPACT_ATOMS: atom_id res chain seq x y z
N MET A 1 -11.70 22.49 7.55
CA MET A 1 -11.08 23.11 8.74
C MET A 1 -9.71 23.59 8.31
N PHE A 2 -9.61 24.87 7.94
CA PHE A 2 -8.36 25.47 7.52
C PHE A 2 -7.45 25.60 8.75
N ARG A 3 -6.21 25.09 8.67
CA ARG A 3 -5.20 25.29 9.73
C ARG A 3 -4.59 26.67 9.53
N LEU A 4 -4.70 27.52 10.56
CA LEU A 4 -4.07 28.85 10.62
C LEU A 4 -2.65 28.83 11.20
N TYR A 5 -2.01 27.66 11.26
CA TYR A 5 -0.67 27.50 11.81
C TYR A 5 0.14 26.48 11.02
N ASP A 6 1.41 26.77 10.79
CA ASP A 6 2.44 25.77 10.48
C ASP A 6 3.12 25.31 11.79
N THR A 7 3.69 24.10 11.74
CA THR A 7 4.41 23.38 12.80
C THR A 7 5.64 24.09 13.37
N ASP A 8 6.04 25.23 12.80
CA ASP A 8 7.15 26.07 13.28
C ASP A 8 6.69 27.40 13.92
N GLY A 9 5.39 27.58 14.18
CA GLY A 9 4.88 28.71 14.98
C GLY A 9 4.87 30.09 14.30
N ASN A 10 5.26 30.19 13.03
CA ASN A 10 5.17 31.45 12.27
C ASN A 10 3.79 31.56 11.60
N GLY A 11 2.85 32.24 12.27
CA GLY A 11 1.53 32.54 11.72
C GLY A 11 1.58 33.57 10.60
N LEU A 12 0.63 33.46 9.65
CA LEU A 12 0.35 34.49 8.63
C LEU A 12 -0.56 35.62 9.18
N LEU A 13 -0.97 35.54 10.44
CA LEU A 13 -1.58 36.62 11.22
C LEU A 13 -0.96 36.58 12.62
N ASP A 14 -0.10 37.56 12.90
CA ASP A 14 0.39 37.84 14.25
C ASP A 14 -0.80 38.09 15.19
N SER A 15 -0.69 37.70 16.46
CA SER A 15 -1.70 37.98 17.49
C SER A 15 -1.97 39.49 17.62
N SER A 16 -0.98 40.32 17.28
CA SER A 16 -1.13 41.77 17.16
C SER A 16 -2.09 42.16 16.03
N ILE A 17 -1.93 41.57 14.85
CA ILE A 17 -2.76 41.83 13.66
C ILE A 17 -4.21 41.37 13.89
N LEU A 18 -4.40 40.18 14.50
CA LEU A 18 -5.75 39.74 14.86
C LEU A 18 -6.43 40.69 15.85
N LYS A 19 -5.67 41.23 16.80
CA LYS A 19 -6.19 42.20 17.77
C LYS A 19 -6.52 43.54 17.12
N GLU A 20 -5.65 44.06 16.27
CA GLU A 20 -5.91 45.27 15.46
C GLU A 20 -7.13 45.08 14.56
N MET A 21 -7.26 43.92 13.91
CA MET A 21 -8.42 43.59 13.10
C MET A 21 -9.72 43.50 13.91
N MET A 22 -9.67 42.98 15.14
CA MET A 22 -10.85 42.95 16.03
C MET A 22 -11.24 44.36 16.48
N GLU A 23 -10.26 45.22 16.77
CA GLU A 23 -10.47 46.64 17.11
C GLU A 23 -10.98 47.46 15.91
N GLU A 24 -10.62 47.09 14.68
CA GLU A 24 -11.09 47.76 13.46
C GLU A 24 -12.53 47.40 13.06
N ILE A 25 -13.02 46.22 13.43
CA ILE A 25 -14.37 45.75 13.10
C ILE A 25 -15.38 45.94 14.25
N ASP A 26 -14.90 46.31 15.44
CA ASP A 26 -15.72 46.80 16.56
C ASP A 26 -16.13 48.25 16.25
N TYR A 27 -17.28 48.41 15.57
CA TYR A 27 -17.70 49.70 15.02
C TYR A 27 -18.28 50.61 16.10
N ASP A 28 -18.88 50.03 17.15
CA ASP A 28 -19.41 50.77 18.29
C ASP A 28 -18.40 50.97 19.43
N ARG A 29 -17.23 50.30 19.35
CA ARG A 29 -16.10 50.39 20.28
C ARG A 29 -16.45 49.96 21.69
N ASP A 30 -17.34 49.00 21.83
CA ASP A 30 -17.75 48.48 23.14
C ASP A 30 -16.77 47.42 23.71
N GLY A 31 -15.75 47.05 22.93
CA GLY A 31 -14.74 46.06 23.28
C GLY A 31 -15.16 44.62 22.96
N THR A 32 -16.29 44.44 22.30
CA THR A 32 -16.80 43.16 21.81
C THR A 32 -17.25 43.30 20.36
N VAL A 33 -17.15 42.23 19.57
CA VAL A 33 -17.58 42.24 18.16
C VAL A 33 -18.88 41.45 18.06
N THR A 34 -19.97 42.13 17.72
CA THR A 34 -21.26 41.48 17.51
C THR A 34 -21.29 40.67 16.21
N LEU A 35 -22.27 39.76 16.06
CA LEU A 35 -22.41 38.97 14.83
C LEU A 35 -22.61 39.85 13.58
N GLU A 36 -23.33 40.96 13.70
CA GLU A 36 -23.55 41.90 12.59
C GLU A 36 -22.26 42.62 12.20
N GLU A 37 -21.48 43.07 13.17
CA GLU A 37 -20.18 43.71 12.95
C GLU A 37 -19.14 42.74 12.39
N TRP A 38 -19.15 41.50 12.87
CA TRP A 38 -18.31 40.42 12.35
C TRP A 38 -18.61 40.13 10.87
N ILE A 39 -19.89 40.04 10.49
CA ILE A 39 -20.30 39.86 9.08
C ILE A 39 -19.92 41.08 8.25
N ARG A 40 -20.15 42.29 8.77
CA ARG A 40 -19.90 43.54 8.06
C ARG A 40 -18.41 43.78 7.81
N GLY A 41 -17.58 43.69 8.85
CA GLY A 41 -16.12 43.82 8.77
C GLY A 41 -15.49 42.64 8.01
N GLY A 42 -16.10 41.46 8.10
CA GLY A 42 -15.68 40.29 7.36
C GLY A 42 -15.94 40.35 5.86
N MET A 43 -16.90 41.13 5.36
CA MET A 43 -17.11 41.34 3.93
C MET A 43 -16.09 42.30 3.27
N THR A 44 -15.40 43.13 4.06
CA THR A 44 -14.47 44.14 3.55
C THR A 44 -13.00 43.74 3.72
N THR A 45 -12.72 42.66 4.44
CA THR A 45 -11.39 42.30 4.89
C THR A 45 -11.02 40.88 4.44
N ILE A 46 -10.04 40.77 3.54
CA ILE A 46 -9.67 39.51 2.86
C ILE A 46 -9.40 38.35 3.84
N PRO A 47 -8.64 38.52 4.93
CA PRO A 47 -8.44 37.43 5.90
C PRO A 47 -9.72 36.99 6.63
N LEU A 48 -10.69 37.89 6.82
CA LEU A 48 -11.96 37.56 7.47
C LEU A 48 -12.97 36.91 6.51
N LEU A 49 -12.91 37.22 5.20
CA LEU A 49 -13.64 36.50 4.16
C LEU A 49 -13.30 35.00 4.17
N VAL A 50 -12.02 34.66 4.34
CA VAL A 50 -11.54 33.27 4.49
C VAL A 50 -12.14 32.61 5.74
N LEU A 51 -12.14 33.32 6.86
CA LEU A 51 -12.60 32.84 8.17
C LEU A 51 -14.13 32.65 8.22
N LEU A 52 -14.88 33.51 7.55
CA LEU A 52 -16.33 33.39 7.35
C LEU A 52 -16.72 32.27 6.38
N GLY A 53 -15.75 31.58 5.76
CA GLY A 53 -16.01 30.61 4.70
C GLY A 53 -16.52 31.25 3.41
N MET A 54 -16.33 32.57 3.26
CA MET A 54 -16.75 33.39 2.13
C MET A 54 -15.55 33.74 1.24
N GLU A 55 -14.76 32.77 0.79
CA GLU A 55 -13.84 33.03 -0.33
C GLU A 55 -14.44 32.66 -1.69
N THR A 56 -14.90 33.72 -2.34
CA THR A 56 -14.54 34.12 -3.71
C THR A 56 -14.66 33.05 -4.80
N LEU A 57 -15.87 32.50 -4.93
CA LEU A 57 -16.31 32.05 -6.25
C LEU A 57 -16.27 33.24 -7.21
N HIS A 58 -15.62 33.10 -8.37
CA HIS A 58 -15.85 34.05 -9.47
C HIS A 58 -17.36 34.20 -9.67
N ASN A 59 -17.88 35.40 -9.97
CA ASN A 59 -19.33 35.56 -10.22
C ASN A 59 -19.87 34.58 -11.29
N LYS A 60 -19.02 34.17 -12.25
CA LYS A 60 -19.33 33.12 -13.23
C LYS A 60 -19.38 31.69 -12.66
N CYS A 61 -18.66 31.44 -11.57
CA CYS A 61 -18.64 30.17 -10.86
C CYS A 61 -19.76 30.10 -9.79
N ALA A 62 -20.14 31.23 -9.19
CA ALA A 62 -21.18 31.30 -8.16
C ALA A 62 -22.55 30.79 -8.65
N SER A 63 -22.93 31.12 -9.89
CA SER A 63 -24.17 30.62 -10.51
C SER A 63 -24.16 29.12 -10.82
N ASN A 64 -22.98 28.47 -10.79
CA ASN A 64 -22.82 27.03 -11.01
C ASN A 64 -22.72 26.23 -9.71
N VAL A 65 -22.70 26.89 -8.55
CA VAL A 65 -22.63 26.23 -7.24
C VAL A 65 -24.04 26.03 -6.71
N LYS A 66 -24.41 24.77 -6.49
CA LYS A 66 -25.69 24.43 -5.86
C LYS A 66 -25.68 24.85 -4.38
N PRO A 67 -26.84 25.23 -3.81
CA PRO A 67 -26.95 25.58 -2.40
C PRO A 67 -26.64 24.39 -1.46
N GLU A 68 -26.80 23.16 -1.96
CA GLU A 68 -26.46 21.93 -1.23
C GLU A 68 -25.11 21.39 -1.68
N CYS A 69 -24.21 21.13 -0.73
CA CYS A 69 -22.95 20.44 -0.99
C CYS A 69 -23.20 18.92 -0.97
N ASP A 70 -23.30 18.31 -2.15
CA ASP A 70 -23.49 16.87 -2.34
C ASP A 70 -22.17 16.08 -2.40
N GLY A 71 -21.04 16.73 -2.13
CA GLY A 71 -19.68 16.17 -2.32
C GLY A 71 -19.24 16.08 -3.78
N GLY A 72 -20.08 16.47 -4.73
CA GLY A 72 -19.76 16.58 -6.14
C GLY A 72 -19.26 15.27 -6.76
N PRO A 73 -18.35 15.34 -7.76
CA PRO A 73 -17.82 14.16 -8.46
C PRO A 73 -17.01 13.20 -7.57
N LEU A 74 -16.63 13.61 -6.36
CA LEU A 74 -15.81 12.80 -5.42
C LEU A 74 -16.61 12.38 -4.19
N ARG A 75 -17.95 12.48 -4.23
CA ARG A 75 -18.83 12.18 -3.09
C ARG A 75 -18.65 10.79 -2.48
N ASP A 76 -18.31 9.79 -3.30
CA ASP A 76 -18.07 8.42 -2.82
C ASP A 76 -16.89 8.37 -1.84
N HIS A 77 -15.83 9.13 -2.12
CA HIS A 77 -14.59 9.11 -1.33
C HIS A 77 -14.57 10.16 -0.21
N THR A 78 -15.41 11.19 -0.28
CA THR A 78 -15.25 12.40 0.54
C THR A 78 -16.07 12.35 1.83
N LEU A 79 -15.40 12.52 2.97
CA LEU A 79 -16.04 12.85 4.24
C LEU A 79 -16.27 14.36 4.29
N LEU A 80 -17.50 14.81 4.03
CA LEU A 80 -17.84 16.22 4.18
C LEU A 80 -17.66 16.67 5.63
N PRO A 81 -17.30 17.94 5.89
CA PRO A 81 -17.23 18.48 7.24
C PRO A 81 -18.52 18.28 8.05
N SER A 82 -19.68 18.35 7.39
CA SER A 82 -20.99 18.10 7.99
C SER A 82 -21.19 16.67 8.49
N TYR A 83 -20.35 15.72 8.07
CA TYR A 83 -20.39 14.33 8.53
C TYR A 83 -19.56 14.08 9.79
N ILE A 84 -18.82 15.09 10.27
CA ILE A 84 -17.92 14.99 11.42
C ILE A 84 -18.45 15.90 12.53
N CYS A 85 -19.14 15.32 13.51
CA CYS A 85 -19.77 16.05 14.60
C CYS A 85 -19.00 15.86 15.91
N PRO A 86 -18.60 16.94 16.60
CA PRO A 86 -18.20 16.86 17.99
C PRO A 86 -19.32 16.27 18.85
N VAL A 87 -19.04 15.22 19.61
CA VAL A 87 -20.03 14.51 20.45
C VAL A 87 -20.68 15.45 21.50
N VAL A 88 -20.02 16.56 21.85
CA VAL A 88 -20.57 17.57 22.78
C VAL A 88 -21.76 18.33 22.18
N LEU A 89 -21.82 18.50 20.85
CA LEU A 89 -22.91 19.22 20.19
C LEU A 89 -24.19 18.38 20.07
N ASP A 90 -24.09 17.05 20.07
CA ASP A 90 -25.26 16.18 19.90
C ASP A 90 -26.13 16.07 21.17
N ARG A 91 -25.58 16.49 22.33
CA ARG A 91 -26.36 16.63 23.57
C ARG A 91 -27.46 17.69 23.47
N HIS A 92 -27.32 18.68 22.58
CA HIS A 92 -28.34 19.72 22.40
C HIS A 92 -29.38 19.38 21.32
N SER A 93 -29.11 18.41 20.44
CA SER A 93 -30.05 17.93 19.41
C SER A 93 -31.13 17.02 20.01
N ALA A 94 -30.75 16.16 20.96
CA ALA A 94 -31.64 15.18 21.59
C ALA A 94 -32.64 15.81 22.56
N VAL A 95 -32.33 16.98 23.15
CA VAL A 95 -33.19 17.65 24.14
C VAL A 95 -34.37 18.41 23.48
N LYS A 96 -34.37 18.62 22.15
CA LYS A 96 -35.48 19.29 21.45
C LYS A 96 -36.55 18.37 20.86
N ARG A 97 -36.47 17.06 21.08
CA ARG A 97 -37.54 16.11 20.71
C ARG A 97 -38.00 15.34 21.95
N GLY A 98 -38.87 15.96 22.76
CA GLY A 98 -39.57 15.23 23.81
C GLY A 98 -40.00 16.09 25.00
N GLU A 99 -40.86 17.08 24.78
CA GLU A 99 -41.76 17.55 25.83
C GLU A 99 -43.19 17.13 25.44
N GLY A 100 -43.62 16.00 25.99
CA GLY A 100 -44.95 15.45 25.78
C GLY A 100 -45.05 13.97 26.16
N GLU A 101 -45.39 13.73 27.42
CA GLU A 101 -46.07 12.53 27.98
C GLU A 101 -45.23 11.32 28.48
N SER A 102 -45.09 11.30 29.81
CA SER A 102 -45.20 10.20 30.80
C SER A 102 -44.60 8.79 30.57
N SER A 103 -43.75 8.38 31.51
CA SER A 103 -43.28 7.00 31.82
C SER A 103 -44.32 6.17 32.62
N PRO A 104 -44.11 4.88 33.00
CA PRO A 104 -42.97 3.96 32.72
C PRO A 104 -43.37 2.47 32.45
N SER A 105 -42.52 1.68 31.77
CA SER A 105 -42.24 0.26 32.15
C SER A 105 -41.12 -0.42 31.32
N THR A 106 -40.07 -0.85 32.03
CA THR A 106 -39.26 -2.08 31.87
C THR A 106 -38.64 -2.49 30.53
N SER A 107 -37.30 -2.36 30.41
CA SER A 107 -36.33 -3.47 30.23
C SER A 107 -34.88 -2.94 30.12
N PRO A 108 -33.85 -3.61 30.66
CA PRO A 108 -32.47 -3.10 30.69
C PRO A 108 -31.56 -3.78 29.65
N GLU A 109 -31.59 -3.39 28.38
CA GLU A 109 -30.59 -3.86 27.40
C GLU A 109 -30.33 -2.77 26.34
N ASP A 110 -29.25 -1.99 26.53
CA ASP A 110 -28.30 -1.55 25.48
C ASP A 110 -27.32 -0.49 26.05
N THR A 111 -26.46 -0.91 26.98
CA THR A 111 -25.25 -0.13 27.34
C THR A 111 -24.09 -0.59 26.48
N GLY A 112 -23.97 0.01 25.29
CA GLY A 112 -22.93 -0.35 24.31
C GLY A 112 -22.39 0.79 23.45
N GLN A 113 -22.59 2.08 23.78
CA GLN A 113 -21.86 3.17 23.11
C GLN A 113 -20.47 3.33 23.76
N CYS A 114 -19.48 2.67 23.18
CA CYS A 114 -18.08 2.84 23.55
C CYS A 114 -17.56 4.16 22.95
N PHE A 115 -17.59 5.24 23.74
CA PHE A 115 -17.01 6.52 23.35
C PHE A 115 -15.49 6.46 23.47
N LYS A 116 -14.76 6.63 22.36
CA LYS A 116 -13.30 6.68 22.36
C LYS A 116 -12.80 8.08 21.98
N PHE A 117 -11.90 8.59 22.80
CA PHE A 117 -11.23 9.87 22.63
C PHE A 117 -10.16 9.74 21.54
N THR A 118 -10.17 10.66 20.57
CA THR A 118 -8.97 10.88 19.75
C THR A 118 -7.90 11.51 20.63
N GLY A 119 -6.61 11.35 20.29
CA GLY A 119 -5.46 11.81 21.09
C GLY A 119 -5.45 13.31 21.43
N ASP A 120 -6.38 14.08 20.87
CA ASP A 120 -6.57 15.52 21.08
C ASP A 120 -7.72 15.83 22.07
N GLY A 121 -8.30 14.83 22.74
CA GLY A 121 -9.33 15.02 23.78
C GLY A 121 -10.75 15.36 23.28
N GLN A 122 -10.97 15.44 21.96
CA GLN A 122 -12.30 15.62 21.37
C GLN A 122 -12.88 14.28 20.90
N ALA A 123 -14.00 13.87 21.48
CA ALA A 123 -14.82 12.77 20.94
C ALA A 123 -15.54 13.28 19.68
N LEU A 124 -15.24 12.70 18.53
CA LEU A 124 -15.87 13.02 17.24
C LEU A 124 -16.72 11.81 16.82
N GLN A 125 -17.96 12.07 16.40
CA GLN A 125 -18.82 11.10 15.75
C GLN A 125 -18.78 11.35 14.24
N ILE A 126 -18.49 10.31 13.46
CA ILE A 126 -18.42 10.39 12.00
C ILE A 126 -19.57 9.59 11.40
N THR A 127 -20.49 10.26 10.71
CA THR A 127 -21.64 9.63 10.05
C THR A 127 -21.59 9.93 8.56
N PRO A 128 -20.92 9.09 7.75
CA PRO A 128 -20.84 9.30 6.31
C PRO A 128 -22.20 9.09 5.63
N LEU A 129 -22.34 9.62 4.42
CA LEU A 129 -23.51 9.38 3.58
C LEU A 129 -23.69 7.88 3.29
N PRO A 130 -24.90 7.30 3.44
CA PRO A 130 -25.11 5.89 3.11
C PRO A 130 -24.75 5.57 1.65
N GLY A 131 -24.12 4.41 1.45
CA GLY A 131 -23.72 3.94 0.13
C GLY A 131 -22.43 4.56 -0.42
N THR A 132 -21.74 5.41 0.35
CA THR A 132 -20.41 5.91 0.00
C THR A 132 -19.31 5.08 0.66
N HIS A 133 -18.08 5.24 0.16
CA HIS A 133 -16.88 4.57 0.63
C HIS A 133 -15.79 5.58 0.98
N PRO A 134 -15.90 6.26 2.15
CA PRO A 134 -14.90 7.22 2.61
C PRO A 134 -13.45 6.72 2.42
N LEU A 135 -12.60 7.54 1.80
CA LEU A 135 -11.23 7.14 1.50
C LEU A 135 -10.26 7.71 2.53
N LEU A 136 -9.52 6.85 3.22
CA LEU A 136 -8.35 7.22 4.02
C LEU A 136 -7.11 7.20 3.11
N VAL A 137 -6.47 8.34 2.92
CA VAL A 137 -5.27 8.46 2.08
C VAL A 137 -4.02 8.54 2.97
N LEU A 138 -3.13 7.57 2.81
CA LEU A 138 -1.86 7.47 3.55
C LEU A 138 -0.70 7.67 2.57
N VAL A 139 0.06 8.76 2.73
CA VAL A 139 1.11 9.15 1.77
C VAL A 139 2.48 9.12 2.39
N ASN A 140 3.44 8.45 1.75
CA ASN A 140 4.86 8.58 2.07
C ASN A 140 5.48 9.76 1.28
N PRO A 141 5.79 10.91 1.90
CA PRO A 141 6.26 12.08 1.16
C PRO A 141 7.62 11.88 0.49
N LYS A 142 8.45 10.99 1.05
CA LYS A 142 9.81 10.69 0.57
C LYS A 142 9.82 9.84 -0.70
N SER A 143 8.69 9.18 -1.03
CA SER A 143 8.59 8.29 -2.18
C SER A 143 8.60 9.04 -3.53
N GLY A 144 9.06 8.34 -4.57
CA GLY A 144 8.98 8.79 -5.97
C GLY A 144 9.89 9.97 -6.34
N GLY A 145 11.02 10.14 -5.65
CA GLY A 145 11.89 11.30 -5.86
C GLY A 145 11.23 12.60 -5.40
N ARG A 146 10.61 12.58 -4.21
CA ARG A 146 9.80 13.66 -3.60
C ARG A 146 8.48 13.97 -4.33
N GLN A 147 8.01 13.08 -5.20
CA GLN A 147 6.64 13.18 -5.74
C GLN A 147 5.57 12.97 -4.65
N GLY A 148 5.87 12.21 -3.60
CA GLY A 148 4.95 11.97 -2.49
C GLY A 148 4.45 13.25 -1.84
N GLU A 149 5.31 14.25 -1.64
CA GLU A 149 4.91 15.53 -1.05
C GLU A 149 3.92 16.30 -1.95
N ARG A 150 4.12 16.27 -3.27
CA ARG A 150 3.19 16.86 -4.24
C ARG A 150 1.86 16.12 -4.26
N VAL A 151 1.89 14.79 -4.13
CA VAL A 151 0.69 13.95 -4.05
C VAL A 151 -0.10 14.24 -2.78
N LEU A 152 0.58 14.34 -1.64
CA LEU A 152 -0.02 14.69 -0.35
C LEU A 152 -0.79 16.01 -0.44
N ARG A 153 -0.13 17.08 -0.91
CA ARG A 153 -0.77 18.40 -1.09
C ARG A 153 -1.96 18.35 -2.02
N LYS A 154 -1.86 17.62 -3.14
CA LYS A 154 -2.97 17.49 -4.09
C LYS A 154 -4.16 16.75 -3.48
N PHE A 155 -3.94 15.66 -2.73
CA PHE A 155 -5.06 14.98 -2.07
C PHE A 155 -5.70 15.83 -0.96
N GLN A 156 -4.91 16.61 -0.22
CA GLN A 156 -5.45 17.57 0.76
C GLN A 156 -6.32 18.67 0.12
N TYR A 157 -6.10 18.95 -1.17
CA TYR A 157 -6.95 19.86 -1.94
C TYR A 157 -8.19 19.17 -2.52
N LEU A 158 -8.07 17.91 -2.94
CA LEU A 158 -9.15 17.16 -3.60
C LEU A 158 -10.16 16.53 -2.62
N LEU A 159 -9.72 16.15 -1.44
CA LEU A 159 -10.52 15.50 -0.40
C LEU A 159 -10.51 16.35 0.87
N ASN A 160 -11.32 16.00 1.87
CA ASN A 160 -11.22 16.64 3.18
C ASN A 160 -9.80 16.39 3.76
N PRO A 161 -9.07 17.44 4.17
CA PRO A 161 -7.71 17.28 4.72
C PRO A 161 -7.62 16.32 5.92
N ARG A 162 -8.72 16.11 6.67
CA ARG A 162 -8.81 15.12 7.75
C ARG A 162 -8.78 13.67 7.26
N GLN A 163 -8.82 13.43 5.95
CA GLN A 163 -8.71 12.11 5.32
C GLN A 163 -7.29 11.80 4.84
N VAL A 164 -6.38 12.78 4.85
CA VAL A 164 -5.10 12.70 4.15
C VAL A 164 -3.95 12.82 5.13
N TYR A 165 -3.26 11.72 5.39
CA TYR A 165 -2.21 11.61 6.39
C TYR A 165 -0.86 11.35 5.75
N SER A 166 0.15 11.92 6.39
CA SER A 166 1.54 11.70 6.03
C SER A 166 2.14 10.59 6.88
N LEU A 167 2.78 9.61 6.25
CA LEU A 167 3.40 8.49 6.97
C LEU A 167 4.59 8.92 7.83
N ASP A 168 5.25 10.03 7.50
CA ASP A 168 6.36 10.58 8.30
C ASP A 168 5.90 11.39 9.51
N ARG A 169 4.61 11.75 9.61
CA ARG A 169 4.02 12.52 10.72
C ARG A 169 2.93 11.70 11.40
N GLY A 170 3.30 10.95 12.45
CA GLY A 170 2.37 10.15 13.24
C GLY A 170 2.04 8.76 12.67
N GLY A 171 2.60 8.40 11.52
CA GLY A 171 2.46 7.07 10.92
C GLY A 171 1.04 6.71 10.44
N PRO A 172 0.83 5.47 9.98
CA PRO A 172 -0.48 5.00 9.51
C PRO A 172 -1.57 5.03 10.60
N MET A 173 -1.19 4.72 11.85
CA MET A 173 -2.13 4.54 12.96
C MET A 173 -2.95 5.80 13.27
N ALA A 174 -2.42 7.00 13.04
CA ALA A 174 -3.16 8.24 13.26
C ALA A 174 -4.44 8.30 12.37
N GLY A 175 -4.30 7.97 11.09
CA GLY A 175 -5.43 7.92 10.16
C GLY A 175 -6.35 6.73 10.41
N LEU A 176 -5.78 5.56 10.69
CA LEU A 176 -6.54 4.34 10.99
C LEU A 176 -7.42 4.51 12.25
N ASN A 177 -6.92 5.18 13.27
CA ASN A 177 -7.69 5.48 14.48
C ASN A 177 -8.80 6.51 14.21
N PHE A 178 -8.56 7.51 13.36
CA PHE A 178 -9.60 8.47 12.97
C PHE A 178 -10.74 7.80 12.18
N PHE A 179 -10.43 6.82 11.34
CA PHE A 179 -11.41 6.07 10.54
C PHE A 179 -12.04 4.87 11.27
N ARG A 180 -11.72 4.65 12.55
CA ARG A 180 -12.04 3.39 13.24
C ARG A 180 -13.51 3.00 13.22
N ASP A 181 -14.37 3.99 13.39
CA ASP A 181 -15.82 3.81 13.45
C ASP A 181 -16.52 4.22 12.15
N VAL A 182 -15.74 4.53 11.09
CA VAL A 182 -16.29 4.89 9.77
C VAL A 182 -16.67 3.60 9.04
N PRO A 183 -17.94 3.36 8.70
CA PRO A 183 -18.34 2.15 8.00
C PRO A 183 -17.83 2.14 6.55
N ASN A 184 -17.49 0.95 6.03
CA ASN A 184 -17.15 0.70 4.63
C ASN A 184 -16.06 1.60 4.02
N PHE A 185 -15.18 2.15 4.85
CA PHE A 185 -14.08 2.99 4.36
C PHE A 185 -13.05 2.17 3.59
N ARG A 186 -12.33 2.83 2.69
CA ARG A 186 -11.23 2.25 1.90
C ARG A 186 -9.93 2.94 2.26
N VAL A 187 -8.80 2.28 2.01
CA VAL A 187 -7.47 2.86 2.22
C VAL A 187 -6.77 3.04 0.88
N LEU A 188 -6.15 4.20 0.68
CA LEU A 188 -5.22 4.46 -0.41
C LEU A 188 -3.79 4.60 0.13
N ALA A 189 -2.96 3.60 -0.13
CA ALA A 189 -1.54 3.61 0.19
C ALA A 189 -0.72 4.25 -0.95
N CYS A 190 -0.11 5.40 -0.70
CA CYS A 190 0.74 6.09 -1.67
C CYS A 190 2.22 5.94 -1.29
N GLY A 191 2.93 5.02 -1.93
CA GLY A 191 4.31 4.66 -1.57
C GLY A 191 4.91 3.58 -2.48
N GLY A 192 6.03 2.99 -2.04
CA GLY A 192 6.55 1.72 -2.60
C GLY A 192 6.07 0.51 -1.79
N ASP A 193 6.52 -0.69 -2.17
CA ASP A 193 6.08 -1.95 -1.54
C ASP A 193 6.28 -1.95 -0.01
N GLY A 194 7.43 -1.50 0.50
CA GLY A 194 7.66 -1.39 1.94
C GLY A 194 6.71 -0.42 2.67
N SER A 195 6.24 0.65 2.02
CA SER A 195 5.22 1.53 2.60
C SER A 195 3.84 0.85 2.65
N VAL A 196 3.52 0.04 1.64
CA VAL A 196 2.28 -0.74 1.62
C VAL A 196 2.33 -1.81 2.71
N GLY A 197 3.43 -2.55 2.83
CA GLY A 197 3.63 -3.54 3.89
C GLY A 197 3.48 -2.95 5.30
N TRP A 198 4.04 -1.77 5.55
CA TRP A 198 3.87 -1.08 6.84
C TRP A 198 2.42 -0.69 7.13
N ILE A 199 1.68 -0.23 6.11
CA ILE A 199 0.26 0.09 6.26
C ILE A 199 -0.55 -1.17 6.57
N LEU A 200 -0.29 -2.29 5.88
CA LEU A 200 -0.97 -3.57 6.12
C LEU A 200 -0.71 -4.10 7.54
N ASP A 201 0.52 -4.03 8.02
CA ASP A 201 0.86 -4.38 9.41
C ASP A 201 0.13 -3.50 10.45
N CYS A 202 -0.01 -2.20 10.17
CA CYS A 202 -0.78 -1.30 11.02
C CYS A 202 -2.29 -1.59 10.98
N ILE A 203 -2.83 -2.03 9.84
CA ILE A 203 -4.22 -2.49 9.72
C ILE A 203 -4.45 -3.74 10.58
N ASP A 204 -3.53 -4.72 10.57
CA ASP A 204 -3.62 -5.89 11.45
C ASP A 204 -3.67 -5.47 12.93
N LYS A 205 -2.78 -4.54 13.32
CA LYS A 205 -2.67 -4.05 14.70
C LYS A 205 -3.86 -3.19 15.13
N ALA A 206 -4.54 -2.53 14.19
CA ALA A 206 -5.73 -1.74 14.47
C ALA A 206 -6.92 -2.60 14.89
N ASN A 207 -6.93 -3.89 14.55
CA ASN A 207 -7.93 -4.88 14.94
C ASN A 207 -9.37 -4.42 14.60
N PHE A 208 -9.61 -4.13 13.33
CA PHE A 208 -10.95 -3.81 12.82
C PHE A 208 -11.80 -5.06 12.74
N ALA A 209 -13.11 -4.94 12.94
CA ALA A 209 -14.06 -6.04 12.75
C ALA A 209 -14.03 -6.60 11.31
N ARG A 210 -13.80 -5.72 10.32
CA ARG A 210 -13.49 -6.07 8.94
C ARG A 210 -12.34 -5.19 8.46
N HIS A 211 -11.31 -5.79 7.89
CA HIS A 211 -10.20 -5.04 7.32
C HIS A 211 -10.67 -4.20 6.13
N PRO A 212 -10.29 -2.91 6.03
CA PRO A 212 -10.63 -2.07 4.89
C PRO A 212 -9.84 -2.50 3.65
N PRO A 213 -10.45 -2.51 2.45
CA PRO A 213 -9.72 -2.85 1.24
C PRO A 213 -8.72 -1.74 0.86
N VAL A 214 -7.53 -2.15 0.39
CA VAL A 214 -6.41 -1.22 0.13
C VAL A 214 -6.13 -1.06 -1.36
N ALA A 215 -6.18 0.17 -1.89
CA ALA A 215 -5.63 0.55 -3.19
C ALA A 215 -4.19 1.07 -3.05
N ILE A 216 -3.39 0.98 -4.12
CA ILE A 216 -1.99 1.41 -4.13
C ILE A 216 -1.76 2.47 -5.19
N LEU A 217 -1.27 3.65 -4.81
CA LEU A 217 -0.67 4.61 -5.74
C LEU A 217 0.86 4.36 -5.78
N PRO A 218 1.41 3.80 -6.86
CA PRO A 218 2.79 3.31 -6.90
C PRO A 218 3.80 4.45 -7.02
N LEU A 219 4.37 4.89 -5.89
CA LEU A 219 5.40 5.93 -5.84
C LEU A 219 6.81 5.36 -5.71
N GLY A 220 6.99 4.07 -5.43
CA GLY A 220 8.30 3.42 -5.29
C GLY A 220 9.03 3.15 -6.61
N THR A 221 10.15 2.42 -6.55
CA THR A 221 10.90 1.96 -7.74
C THR A 221 10.46 0.57 -8.19
N GLY A 222 10.29 -0.36 -7.23
CA GLY A 222 9.79 -1.73 -7.41
C GLY A 222 8.34 -1.67 -7.84
N ASN A 223 7.40 -1.48 -6.91
CA ASN A 223 5.94 -1.44 -7.06
C ASN A 223 5.35 -2.74 -7.60
N ASP A 224 5.89 -3.87 -7.18
CA ASP A 224 5.51 -5.18 -7.69
C ASP A 224 4.07 -5.54 -7.30
N LEU A 225 3.68 -5.28 -6.05
CA LEU A 225 2.29 -5.52 -5.62
C LEU A 225 1.29 -4.65 -6.40
N ALA A 226 1.66 -3.39 -6.67
CA ALA A 226 0.83 -2.49 -7.46
C ALA A 226 0.65 -2.94 -8.92
N ARG A 227 1.66 -3.61 -9.51
CA ARG A 227 1.55 -4.20 -10.86
C ARG A 227 0.57 -5.36 -10.87
N CYS A 228 0.69 -6.27 -9.90
CA CYS A 228 -0.23 -7.40 -9.74
C CYS A 228 -1.68 -6.92 -9.58
N LEU A 229 -1.87 -5.83 -8.83
CA LEU A 229 -3.17 -5.20 -8.60
C LEU A 229 -3.59 -4.18 -9.67
N ARG A 230 -2.92 -4.14 -10.84
CA ARG A 230 -3.26 -3.29 -12.01
C ARG A 230 -3.21 -1.78 -11.78
N TRP A 231 -2.59 -1.32 -10.70
CA TRP A 231 -2.33 0.10 -10.45
C TRP A 231 -1.11 0.64 -11.21
N GLY A 232 -0.33 -0.26 -11.81
CA GLY A 232 0.75 0.07 -12.74
C GLY A 232 2.13 0.11 -12.08
N GLY A 233 3.16 0.35 -12.91
CA GLY A 233 4.55 0.24 -12.47
C GLY A 233 5.12 1.44 -11.73
N GLY A 234 4.40 2.56 -11.76
CA GLY A 234 4.84 3.81 -11.16
C GLY A 234 3.97 4.98 -11.59
N TYR A 235 3.64 5.86 -10.66
CA TYR A 235 2.94 7.11 -10.93
C TYR A 235 3.88 8.10 -11.63
N GLU A 236 3.38 8.77 -12.66
CA GLU A 236 4.13 9.70 -13.53
C GLU A 236 3.42 11.05 -13.64
N GLY A 237 2.78 11.50 -12.55
CA GLY A 237 2.12 12.81 -12.52
C GLY A 237 0.75 12.87 -13.21
N GLY A 238 0.12 11.72 -13.46
CA GLY A 238 -1.23 11.64 -14.03
C GLY A 238 -2.32 12.27 -13.15
N SER A 239 -3.55 12.33 -13.66
CA SER A 239 -4.68 12.92 -12.92
C SER A 239 -5.07 12.08 -11.70
N LEU A 240 -4.93 12.64 -10.50
CA LEU A 240 -5.38 12.00 -9.26
C LEU A 240 -6.92 11.92 -9.19
N VAL A 241 -7.65 12.82 -9.86
CA VAL A 241 -9.12 12.73 -9.96
C VAL A 241 -9.53 11.50 -10.78
N LYS A 242 -8.81 11.21 -11.87
CA LYS A 242 -9.02 9.96 -12.62
C LYS A 242 -8.69 8.75 -11.74
N PHE A 243 -7.60 8.81 -10.97
CA PHE A 243 -7.21 7.73 -10.07
C PHE A 243 -8.29 7.45 -8.99
N LEU A 244 -8.88 8.48 -8.39
CA LEU A 244 -10.01 8.33 -7.45
C LEU A 244 -11.23 7.67 -8.12
N ARG A 245 -11.52 8.02 -9.38
CA ARG A 245 -12.55 7.34 -10.15
C ARG A 245 -12.19 5.87 -10.43
N ASP A 246 -10.93 5.58 -10.71
CA ASP A 246 -10.48 4.19 -10.92
C ASP A 246 -10.63 3.37 -9.62
N ILE A 247 -10.46 3.96 -8.44
CA ILE A 247 -10.77 3.33 -7.14
C ILE A 247 -12.27 3.03 -6.99
N GLU A 248 -13.15 3.95 -7.40
CA GLU A 248 -14.61 3.74 -7.37
C GLU A 248 -15.01 2.50 -8.18
N HIS A 249 -14.38 2.28 -9.34
CA HIS A 249 -14.64 1.17 -10.26
C HIS A 249 -13.75 -0.06 -10.02
N SER A 250 -12.99 -0.08 -8.93
CA SER A 250 -12.14 -1.22 -8.57
C SER A 250 -12.94 -2.38 -8.00
N THR A 251 -12.36 -3.57 -8.03
CA THR A 251 -12.95 -4.78 -7.44
C THR A 251 -12.10 -5.27 -6.28
N GLU A 252 -12.73 -5.76 -5.22
CA GLU A 252 -12.02 -6.37 -4.09
C GLU A 252 -11.45 -7.73 -4.49
N VAL A 253 -10.19 -7.98 -4.14
CA VAL A 253 -9.51 -9.27 -4.24
C VAL A 253 -8.79 -9.53 -2.92
N LEU A 254 -8.63 -10.79 -2.54
CA LEU A 254 -7.85 -11.14 -1.35
C LEU A 254 -6.36 -11.21 -1.72
N LEU A 255 -5.49 -10.86 -0.78
CA LEU A 255 -4.05 -11.06 -0.87
C LEU A 255 -3.62 -11.95 0.29
N ASP A 256 -3.06 -13.10 -0.02
CA ASP A 256 -2.41 -13.97 0.95
C ASP A 256 -1.19 -13.26 1.54
N ARG A 257 -1.02 -13.39 2.84
CA ARG A 257 0.15 -12.90 3.57
C ARG A 257 0.74 -14.03 4.37
N TRP A 258 2.06 -14.08 4.40
CA TRP A 258 2.79 -15.25 4.89
C TRP A 258 3.62 -14.86 6.09
N ASN A 259 3.56 -15.67 7.15
CA ASN A 259 4.44 -15.55 8.28
C ASN A 259 5.78 -16.19 7.92
N ILE A 260 6.88 -15.53 8.31
CA ILE A 260 8.23 -16.09 8.18
C ILE A 260 8.90 -16.16 9.56
N ASP A 261 9.16 -17.37 10.02
CA ASP A 261 9.87 -17.64 11.27
C ASP A 261 11.30 -18.06 10.96
N ILE A 262 12.27 -17.33 11.50
CA ILE A 262 13.70 -17.62 11.35
C ILE A 262 14.22 -18.12 12.70
N ILE A 263 14.68 -19.37 12.71
CA ILE A 263 15.15 -20.06 13.91
C ILE A 263 16.66 -20.29 13.72
N PRO A 264 17.53 -19.48 14.35
CA PRO A 264 18.98 -19.68 14.27
C PRO A 264 19.38 -21.04 14.82
N ASP A 265 20.36 -21.69 14.17
CA ASP A 265 20.91 -22.96 14.66
C ASP A 265 21.76 -22.73 15.93
N ASP A 266 22.55 -21.65 15.93
CA ASP A 266 23.27 -21.14 17.10
C ASP A 266 22.72 -19.76 17.49
N LYS A 267 22.36 -19.59 18.77
CA LYS A 267 21.84 -18.32 19.30
C LYS A 267 22.94 -17.28 19.57
N GLU A 268 24.20 -17.71 19.64
CA GLU A 268 25.34 -16.83 19.90
C GLU A 268 25.92 -16.23 18.61
N GLU A 269 25.70 -16.87 17.46
CA GLU A 269 26.14 -16.38 16.16
C GLU A 269 25.28 -15.19 15.71
N LYS A 270 25.87 -13.99 15.70
CA LYS A 270 25.17 -12.75 15.37
C LYS A 270 25.19 -12.48 13.88
N GLY A 271 24.01 -12.56 13.26
CA GLY A 271 23.73 -12.03 11.93
C GLY A 271 23.26 -10.58 11.94
N ASP A 272 22.88 -10.10 10.77
CA ASP A 272 22.12 -8.86 10.63
C ASP A 272 20.70 -9.03 11.19
N PRO A 273 20.05 -7.95 11.69
CA PRO A 273 18.69 -8.03 12.18
C PRO A 273 17.70 -8.36 11.05
N VAL A 274 16.80 -9.31 11.32
CA VAL A 274 15.72 -9.67 10.39
C VAL A 274 14.75 -8.49 10.25
N PRO A 275 14.44 -8.01 9.03
CA PRO A 275 13.67 -6.78 8.85
C PRO A 275 12.19 -6.93 9.20
N TYR A 276 11.56 -8.05 8.82
CA TYR A 276 10.13 -8.31 8.99
C TYR A 276 9.85 -9.80 9.25
N SER A 277 8.69 -10.09 9.85
CA SER A 277 8.16 -11.45 10.03
C SER A 277 6.98 -11.77 9.09
N ILE A 278 6.70 -10.89 8.12
CA ILE A 278 5.60 -11.05 7.17
C ILE A 278 6.12 -10.85 5.75
N VAL A 279 5.80 -11.78 4.85
CA VAL A 279 6.05 -11.70 3.41
C VAL A 279 4.73 -11.37 2.72
N ASN A 280 4.69 -10.24 1.99
CA ASN A 280 3.53 -9.85 1.19
C ASN A 280 3.74 -10.16 -0.30
N ASN A 281 4.98 -10.07 -0.79
CA ASN A 281 5.28 -10.26 -2.20
C ASN A 281 6.13 -11.51 -2.42
N TYR A 282 7.31 -11.56 -1.79
CA TYR A 282 8.26 -12.64 -2.02
C TYR A 282 9.42 -12.63 -1.00
N PHE A 283 9.99 -13.81 -0.79
CA PHE A 283 11.21 -14.04 -0.04
C PHE A 283 12.28 -14.66 -0.96
N SER A 284 13.56 -14.35 -0.77
CA SER A 284 14.63 -15.04 -1.52
C SER A 284 15.93 -15.18 -0.72
N ILE A 285 16.70 -16.19 -1.10
CA ILE A 285 18.02 -16.52 -0.56
C ILE A 285 19.01 -16.61 -1.72
N GLY A 286 20.24 -16.12 -1.52
CA GLY A 286 21.34 -16.28 -2.48
C GLY A 286 21.48 -15.10 -3.43
N VAL A 287 21.71 -15.37 -4.71
CA VAL A 287 22.17 -14.37 -5.70
C VAL A 287 21.25 -13.15 -5.78
N ASP A 288 19.95 -13.35 -5.72
CA ASP A 288 18.96 -12.28 -5.74
C ASP A 288 19.07 -11.36 -4.50
N ALA A 289 19.04 -11.96 -3.31
CA ALA A 289 19.21 -11.26 -2.05
C ALA A 289 20.57 -10.55 -1.97
N SER A 290 21.62 -11.10 -2.56
CA SER A 290 22.93 -10.47 -2.62
C SER A 290 22.93 -9.19 -3.47
N ILE A 291 22.20 -9.17 -4.59
CA ILE A 291 22.00 -7.96 -5.41
C ILE A 291 21.20 -6.93 -4.61
N ALA A 292 20.13 -7.35 -3.93
CA ALA A 292 19.33 -6.48 -3.07
C ALA A 292 20.18 -5.87 -1.95
N HIS A 293 21.00 -6.67 -1.27
CA HIS A 293 21.92 -6.24 -0.21
C HIS A 293 22.90 -5.18 -0.71
N ARG A 294 23.53 -5.41 -1.86
CA ARG A 294 24.46 -4.44 -2.46
C ARG A 294 23.74 -3.15 -2.87
N PHE A 295 22.54 -3.25 -3.43
CA PHE A 295 21.72 -2.09 -3.77
C PHE A 295 21.40 -1.26 -2.52
N HIS A 296 21.01 -1.91 -1.42
CA HIS A 296 20.70 -1.27 -0.15
C HIS A 296 21.93 -0.53 0.42
N LEU A 297 23.07 -1.21 0.56
CA LEU A 297 24.32 -0.59 1.05
C LEU A 297 24.76 0.62 0.23
N MET A 298 24.66 0.55 -1.11
CA MET A 298 25.02 1.67 -1.97
C MET A 298 24.04 2.83 -1.83
N ARG A 299 22.75 2.53 -1.62
CA ARG A 299 21.71 3.54 -1.42
C ARG A 299 21.84 4.25 -0.08
N GLU A 300 22.24 3.55 0.97
CA GLU A 300 22.54 4.16 2.27
C GLU A 300 23.79 5.03 2.22
N LYS A 301 24.84 4.57 1.55
CA LYS A 301 26.10 5.33 1.41
C LYS A 301 25.99 6.56 0.50
N HIS A 302 25.17 6.47 -0.55
CA HIS A 302 25.07 7.50 -1.60
C HIS A 302 23.62 7.82 -1.99
N PRO A 303 22.76 8.26 -1.06
CA PRO A 303 21.33 8.45 -1.32
C PRO A 303 21.03 9.41 -2.48
N GLU A 304 21.91 10.37 -2.75
CA GLU A 304 21.81 11.31 -3.86
C GLU A 304 21.83 10.65 -5.25
N LYS A 305 22.45 9.46 -5.36
CA LYS A 305 22.49 8.68 -6.61
C LYS A 305 21.20 7.90 -6.89
N PHE A 306 20.31 7.78 -5.89
CA PHE A 306 19.11 6.93 -5.94
C PHE A 306 17.79 7.71 -6.04
N ASN A 307 17.82 8.88 -6.66
CA ASN A 307 16.67 9.78 -6.77
C ASN A 307 15.76 9.55 -8.00
N SER A 308 16.08 8.57 -8.85
CA SER A 308 15.33 8.30 -10.08
C SER A 308 15.04 6.82 -10.23
N ARG A 309 13.78 6.46 -10.49
CA ARG A 309 13.37 5.06 -10.70
C ARG A 309 14.15 4.38 -11.83
N MET A 310 14.38 5.08 -12.93
CA MET A 310 15.14 4.55 -14.07
C MET A 310 16.59 4.29 -13.69
N LYS A 311 17.23 5.21 -12.98
CA LYS A 311 18.62 5.02 -12.47
C LYS A 311 18.69 3.89 -11.45
N ASN A 312 17.71 3.80 -10.56
CA ASN A 312 17.66 2.75 -9.54
C ASN A 312 17.53 1.36 -10.18
N LYS A 313 16.70 1.22 -11.22
CA LYS A 313 16.62 -0.03 -11.99
C LYS A 313 17.94 -0.36 -12.70
N LEU A 314 18.63 0.64 -13.24
CA LEU A 314 19.93 0.45 -13.88
C LEU A 314 20.99 -0.01 -12.87
N TRP A 315 21.04 0.58 -11.67
CA TRP A 315 21.93 0.14 -10.59
C TRP A 315 21.70 -1.32 -10.23
N TYR A 316 20.44 -1.74 -10.13
CA TYR A 316 20.07 -3.12 -9.83
C TYR A 316 20.61 -4.09 -10.91
N PHE A 317 20.47 -3.72 -12.18
CA PHE A 317 21.03 -4.47 -13.29
C PHE A 317 22.56 -4.52 -13.25
N GLU A 318 23.23 -3.38 -13.05
CA GLU A 318 24.69 -3.29 -12.99
C GLU A 318 25.26 -4.16 -11.88
N PHE A 319 24.67 -4.11 -10.68
CA PHE A 319 25.08 -4.98 -9.59
C PHE A 319 24.88 -6.46 -9.93
N GLY A 320 23.76 -6.82 -10.55
CA GLY A 320 23.51 -8.19 -11.04
C GLY A 320 24.52 -8.72 -12.06
N THR A 321 25.27 -7.85 -12.75
CA THR A 321 26.29 -8.27 -13.72
C THR A 321 27.71 -8.44 -13.14
N THR A 322 27.93 -8.12 -11.86
CA THR A 322 29.27 -8.20 -11.25
C THR A 322 29.64 -9.60 -10.77
N GLU A 323 30.80 -10.11 -11.18
CA GLU A 323 31.31 -11.47 -10.86
C GLU A 323 31.41 -11.77 -9.35
N THR A 324 31.65 -10.74 -8.52
CA THR A 324 31.76 -10.87 -7.06
C THR A 324 30.47 -11.40 -6.40
N ILE A 325 29.30 -11.11 -7.00
CA ILE A 325 28.00 -11.52 -6.46
C ILE A 325 27.75 -13.02 -6.67
N SER A 326 28.17 -13.57 -7.82
CA SER A 326 28.04 -15.00 -8.09
C SER A 326 28.91 -15.82 -7.13
N ALA A 327 30.13 -15.35 -6.79
CA ALA A 327 31.10 -16.11 -6.01
C ALA A 327 30.61 -16.54 -4.60
N THR A 328 29.87 -15.68 -3.89
CA THR A 328 29.38 -15.97 -2.52
C THR A 328 28.19 -16.92 -2.50
N CYS A 329 27.46 -17.02 -3.62
CA CYS A 329 26.22 -17.79 -3.72
C CYS A 329 26.40 -19.11 -4.49
N LYS A 330 27.61 -19.41 -4.99
CA LYS A 330 27.89 -20.67 -5.71
C LYS A 330 27.54 -21.89 -4.86
N LYS A 331 27.10 -22.94 -5.57
CA LYS A 331 26.77 -24.25 -4.99
C LYS A 331 25.75 -24.12 -3.85
N LEU A 332 24.75 -23.25 -4.02
CA LEU A 332 23.74 -23.02 -2.98
C LEU A 332 23.05 -24.33 -2.60
N ASN A 333 22.79 -25.19 -3.58
CA ASN A 333 22.21 -26.52 -3.42
C ASN A 333 23.00 -27.47 -2.49
N GLU A 334 24.29 -27.21 -2.22
CA GLU A 334 25.09 -27.98 -1.25
C GLU A 334 24.94 -27.46 0.20
N SER A 335 24.33 -26.30 0.38
CA SER A 335 24.23 -25.60 1.67
C SER A 335 22.79 -25.33 2.12
N ILE A 336 21.80 -25.82 1.37
CA ILE A 336 20.39 -25.67 1.70
C ILE A 336 19.63 -26.98 1.49
N GLU A 337 18.62 -27.19 2.33
CA GLU A 337 17.57 -28.18 2.13
C GLU A 337 16.23 -27.44 2.06
N VAL A 338 15.41 -27.78 1.07
CA VAL A 338 14.08 -27.17 0.88
C VAL A 338 13.02 -28.24 0.98
N GLU A 339 12.06 -28.02 1.85
CA GLU A 339 10.93 -28.89 2.11
C GLU A 339 9.63 -28.11 1.84
N CYS A 340 8.78 -28.65 0.97
CA CYS A 340 7.50 -28.07 0.58
C CYS A 340 6.37 -29.00 1.05
N ASP A 341 5.54 -28.56 1.98
CA ASP A 341 4.46 -29.37 2.58
C ASP A 341 4.92 -30.77 3.04
N GLY A 342 6.11 -30.87 3.64
CA GLY A 342 6.70 -32.15 4.08
C GLY A 342 7.49 -32.91 3.01
N ILE A 343 7.51 -32.43 1.76
CA ILE A 343 8.24 -33.06 0.66
C ILE A 343 9.59 -32.35 0.47
N ILE A 344 10.69 -33.05 0.76
CA ILE A 344 12.04 -32.56 0.49
C ILE A 344 12.28 -32.55 -1.02
N LEU A 345 12.69 -31.40 -1.55
CA LEU A 345 12.99 -31.21 -2.97
C LEU A 345 14.38 -31.76 -3.31
N ASP A 346 14.47 -32.52 -4.40
CA ASP A 346 15.76 -32.97 -4.93
C ASP A 346 16.42 -31.85 -5.74
N LEU A 347 17.40 -31.18 -5.12
CA LEU A 347 18.20 -30.11 -5.74
C LEU A 347 19.56 -30.61 -6.26
N SER A 348 19.87 -31.90 -6.14
CA SER A 348 21.20 -32.46 -6.45
C SER A 348 21.60 -32.28 -7.92
N SER A 349 20.62 -32.31 -8.82
CA SER A 349 20.81 -32.14 -10.27
C SER A 349 20.87 -30.68 -10.72
N THR A 350 20.84 -29.72 -9.79
CA THR A 350 20.73 -28.30 -10.09
C THR A 350 21.90 -27.50 -9.53
N SER A 351 22.55 -26.69 -10.37
CA SER A 351 23.56 -25.72 -9.94
C SER A 351 22.88 -24.39 -9.63
N LEU A 352 22.18 -24.34 -8.49
CA LEU A 352 21.48 -23.12 -8.06
C LEU A 352 22.45 -22.17 -7.34
N GLU A 353 22.27 -20.88 -7.60
CA GLU A 353 22.85 -19.78 -6.83
C GLU A 353 21.79 -18.99 -6.06
N GLY A 354 20.50 -19.27 -6.27
CA GLY A 354 19.40 -18.63 -5.53
C GLY A 354 18.12 -19.45 -5.48
N ILE A 355 17.29 -19.16 -4.49
CA ILE A 355 15.90 -19.62 -4.40
C ILE A 355 15.01 -18.42 -4.09
N ALA A 356 13.87 -18.35 -4.78
CA ALA A 356 12.81 -17.39 -4.51
C ALA A 356 11.51 -18.13 -4.16
N VAL A 357 10.83 -17.65 -3.12
CA VAL A 357 9.50 -18.09 -2.69
C VAL A 357 8.55 -16.93 -2.97
N LEU A 358 7.60 -17.12 -3.88
CA LEU A 358 6.79 -16.06 -4.44
C LEU A 358 5.34 -16.19 -3.99
N ASN A 359 4.74 -15.07 -3.59
CA ASN A 359 3.30 -14.93 -3.36
C ASN A 359 2.60 -14.22 -4.53
N ILE A 360 3.33 -13.39 -5.28
CA ILE A 360 2.77 -12.60 -6.39
C ILE A 360 3.53 -12.80 -7.72
N PRO A 361 2.86 -12.65 -8.87
CA PRO A 361 3.47 -12.81 -10.21
C PRO A 361 4.25 -11.57 -10.68
N SER A 362 4.92 -10.87 -9.77
CA SER A 362 5.79 -9.71 -10.09
C SER A 362 6.92 -9.61 -9.08
N MET A 363 8.14 -9.49 -9.59
CA MET A 363 9.36 -9.30 -8.80
C MET A 363 10.28 -8.30 -9.53
N HIS A 364 11.05 -7.51 -8.77
CA HIS A 364 12.05 -6.57 -9.29
C HIS A 364 11.50 -5.55 -10.30
N GLY A 365 10.30 -5.06 -10.04
CA GLY A 365 9.66 -4.06 -10.88
C GLY A 365 9.05 -4.60 -12.16
N GLY A 366 8.51 -5.82 -12.11
CA GLY A 366 7.62 -6.38 -13.14
C GLY A 366 8.03 -7.71 -13.76
N SER A 367 9.12 -8.32 -13.31
CA SER A 367 9.57 -9.61 -13.84
C SER A 367 8.74 -10.75 -13.27
N ASN A 368 8.36 -11.72 -14.09
CA ASN A 368 7.63 -12.90 -13.63
C ASN A 368 8.58 -14.11 -13.55
N LEU A 369 9.12 -14.38 -12.36
CA LEU A 369 10.05 -15.50 -12.16
C LEU A 369 9.39 -16.88 -12.31
N TRP A 370 8.08 -16.99 -12.05
CA TRP A 370 7.33 -18.22 -12.30
C TRP A 370 7.13 -18.45 -13.81
N GLY A 371 6.91 -17.38 -14.58
CA GLY A 371 6.65 -17.39 -16.01
C GLY A 371 5.19 -17.66 -16.39
N GLU A 372 4.92 -17.66 -17.69
CA GLU A 372 3.57 -17.88 -18.22
C GLU A 372 3.09 -19.33 -18.03
N THR A 373 1.84 -19.50 -17.59
CA THR A 373 1.20 -20.82 -17.51
C THR A 373 0.79 -21.31 -18.89
N LYS A 374 1.12 -22.57 -19.21
CA LYS A 374 0.72 -23.18 -20.49
C LYS A 374 -0.77 -23.57 -20.47
N LYS A 375 -1.49 -23.25 -21.54
CA LYS A 375 -2.88 -23.72 -21.72
C LYS A 375 -2.91 -25.19 -22.10
N ARG A 376 -3.74 -26.00 -21.43
CA ARG A 376 -3.88 -27.47 -21.69
C ARG A 376 -4.42 -27.84 -23.08
N ARG A 377 -4.92 -26.88 -23.89
CA ARG A 377 -5.65 -27.13 -25.14
C ARG A 377 -4.92 -27.99 -26.20
N ASN A 378 -3.59 -28.08 -26.18
CA ASN A 378 -2.81 -28.86 -27.17
C ASN A 378 -2.22 -30.19 -26.67
N TYR A 379 -2.44 -30.59 -25.41
CA TYR A 379 -1.88 -31.84 -24.85
C TYR A 379 -2.84 -33.04 -24.90
N ASN A 380 -4.02 -32.89 -25.50
CA ASN A 380 -5.08 -33.90 -25.50
C ASN A 380 -4.92 -35.05 -26.51
N ARG A 381 -3.75 -35.24 -27.15
CA ARG A 381 -3.51 -36.41 -28.01
C ARG A 381 -2.79 -37.57 -27.34
N MET A 382 -2.27 -37.42 -26.11
CA MET A 382 -1.43 -38.47 -25.51
C MET A 382 -1.43 -38.59 -23.97
N SER A 383 -2.51 -38.22 -23.27
CA SER A 383 -2.57 -38.49 -21.82
C SER A 383 -3.97 -38.90 -21.36
N LYS A 384 -4.02 -40.06 -20.70
CA LYS A 384 -5.16 -40.58 -19.93
C LYS A 384 -5.73 -39.47 -19.04
N LYS A 385 -7.07 -39.48 -18.87
CA LYS A 385 -7.83 -38.62 -17.95
C LYS A 385 -7.08 -38.49 -16.61
N VAL A 386 -6.44 -37.34 -16.39
CA VAL A 386 -5.91 -36.95 -15.08
C VAL A 386 -7.10 -36.38 -14.29
N PRO A 387 -7.39 -36.86 -13.07
CA PRO A 387 -8.51 -36.37 -12.27
C PRO A 387 -8.41 -34.86 -12.04
N GLU A 388 -9.54 -34.16 -11.95
CA GLU A 388 -9.63 -32.84 -11.32
C GLU A 388 -8.99 -32.95 -9.93
N ARG A 389 -7.85 -32.26 -9.73
CA ARG A 389 -7.11 -32.31 -8.47
C ARG A 389 -7.77 -31.42 -7.44
N MET A 390 -7.79 -31.90 -6.19
CA MET A 390 -8.12 -31.08 -5.03
C MET A 390 -7.22 -29.85 -4.98
N THR A 391 -7.83 -28.69 -4.82
CA THR A 391 -7.17 -27.45 -4.41
C THR A 391 -6.29 -27.74 -3.19
N GLY A 392 -5.01 -27.35 -3.23
CA GLY A 392 -4.08 -27.51 -2.10
C GLY A 392 -3.12 -28.71 -2.15
N SER A 393 -3.10 -29.54 -3.20
CA SER A 393 -2.07 -30.59 -3.31
C SER A 393 -0.73 -30.03 -3.80
N THR A 394 0.35 -30.25 -3.06
CA THR A 394 1.73 -29.90 -3.42
C THR A 394 2.11 -30.44 -4.80
N VAL A 395 2.68 -29.60 -5.66
CA VAL A 395 3.16 -30.00 -6.99
C VAL A 395 4.65 -29.78 -7.05
N THR A 396 5.41 -30.85 -7.30
CA THR A 396 6.88 -30.79 -7.48
C THR A 396 7.34 -31.36 -8.83
N ASP A 397 6.46 -32.07 -9.55
CA ASP A 397 6.78 -32.62 -10.87
C ASP A 397 6.91 -31.50 -11.92
N ALA A 398 8.08 -31.44 -12.58
CA ALA A 398 8.41 -30.39 -13.55
C ALA A 398 7.51 -30.35 -14.80
N LYS A 399 6.82 -31.44 -15.16
CA LYS A 399 5.86 -31.45 -16.28
C LYS A 399 4.53 -30.84 -15.83
N GLU A 400 4.11 -31.12 -14.60
CA GLU A 400 2.88 -30.59 -14.01
C GLU A 400 2.99 -29.11 -13.62
N LEU A 401 4.14 -28.69 -13.10
CA LEU A 401 4.43 -27.30 -12.71
C LEU A 401 4.18 -26.29 -13.85
N LYS A 402 4.31 -26.69 -15.12
CA LYS A 402 4.07 -25.83 -16.30
C LYS A 402 2.60 -25.41 -16.45
N PHE A 403 1.68 -26.13 -15.80
CA PHE A 403 0.24 -25.88 -15.85
C PHE A 403 -0.30 -25.23 -14.58
N CYS A 404 0.54 -25.08 -13.54
CA CYS A 404 0.19 -24.40 -12.31
C CYS A 404 0.11 -22.89 -12.56
N VAL A 405 -1.01 -22.29 -12.14
CA VAL A 405 -1.26 -20.85 -12.20
C VAL A 405 -0.86 -20.28 -10.87
N GLN A 406 -0.09 -19.21 -10.90
CA GLN A 406 0.19 -18.40 -9.72
C GLN A 406 -0.98 -17.44 -9.52
N ASP A 407 -1.57 -17.48 -8.33
CA ASP A 407 -2.63 -16.58 -7.88
C ASP A 407 -2.22 -16.03 -6.50
N LEU A 408 -2.63 -14.81 -6.19
CA LEU A 408 -2.23 -14.13 -4.95
C LEU A 408 -3.22 -14.36 -3.80
N SER A 409 -4.21 -15.24 -4.00
CA SER A 409 -5.32 -15.52 -3.07
C SER A 409 -5.64 -17.01 -2.90
N ASP A 410 -4.84 -17.90 -3.50
CA ASP A 410 -5.08 -19.34 -3.52
C ASP A 410 -4.45 -20.11 -2.35
N GLN A 411 -3.80 -19.40 -1.41
CA GLN A 411 -3.07 -19.93 -0.27
C GLN A 411 -1.93 -20.86 -0.68
N LEU A 412 -1.32 -20.60 -1.84
CA LEU A 412 -0.15 -21.30 -2.33
C LEU A 412 1.03 -20.34 -2.54
N LEU A 413 2.23 -20.92 -2.52
CA LEU A 413 3.50 -20.27 -2.80
C LEU A 413 4.17 -20.98 -3.96
N GLU A 414 4.78 -20.20 -4.84
CA GLU A 414 5.64 -20.69 -5.90
C GLU A 414 7.11 -20.68 -5.46
N VAL A 415 7.74 -21.84 -5.47
CA VAL A 415 9.18 -21.99 -5.20
C VAL A 415 9.93 -22.07 -6.52
N VAL A 416 10.87 -21.16 -6.72
CA VAL A 416 11.66 -21.00 -7.95
C VAL A 416 13.15 -21.05 -7.65
N GLY A 417 13.89 -21.85 -8.41
CA GLY A 417 15.35 -21.91 -8.38
C GLY A 417 15.97 -20.97 -9.43
N LEU A 418 17.09 -20.36 -9.05
CA LEU A 418 17.89 -19.45 -9.86
C LEU A 418 19.30 -20.01 -10.04
N GLU A 419 19.74 -20.15 -11.29
CA GLU A 419 21.03 -20.70 -11.70
C GLU A 419 22.18 -19.69 -11.53
N GLY A 420 21.89 -18.39 -11.50
CA GLY A 420 22.90 -17.37 -11.24
C GLY A 420 22.55 -15.97 -11.73
N ALA A 421 23.49 -15.05 -11.54
CA ALA A 421 23.28 -13.64 -11.80
C ALA A 421 23.05 -13.34 -13.31
N ILE A 422 23.69 -14.12 -14.19
CA ILE A 422 23.47 -14.03 -15.65
C ILE A 422 22.04 -14.39 -16.03
N GLU A 423 21.51 -15.47 -15.44
CA GLU A 423 20.12 -15.89 -15.67
C GLU A 423 19.15 -14.78 -15.23
N MET A 424 19.37 -14.22 -14.04
CA MET A 424 18.57 -13.11 -13.52
C MET A 424 18.61 -11.90 -14.47
N GLY A 425 19.79 -11.53 -14.96
CA GLY A 425 19.94 -10.47 -15.96
C GLY A 425 19.17 -10.76 -17.25
N GLN A 426 19.16 -12.01 -17.72
CA GLN A 426 18.36 -12.42 -18.88
C GLN A 426 16.86 -12.36 -18.61
N ILE A 427 16.41 -12.72 -17.41
CA ILE A 427 14.99 -12.61 -17.03
C ILE A 427 14.56 -11.15 -16.98
N TYR A 428 15.36 -10.28 -16.35
CA TYR A 428 15.06 -8.84 -16.24
C TYR A 428 15.03 -8.11 -17.58
N THR A 429 15.82 -8.57 -18.55
CA THR A 429 15.84 -8.03 -19.92
C THR A 429 14.81 -8.69 -20.83
N GLY A 430 14.11 -9.72 -20.37
CA GLY A 430 13.14 -10.50 -21.14
C GLY A 430 13.76 -11.48 -22.15
N LEU A 431 15.08 -11.70 -22.09
CA LEU A 431 15.79 -12.70 -22.90
C LEU A 431 15.52 -14.13 -22.44
N LYS A 432 15.22 -14.33 -21.15
CA LYS A 432 14.73 -15.58 -20.57
C LYS A 432 13.35 -15.34 -19.95
N SER A 433 12.47 -16.32 -20.06
CA SER A 433 11.07 -16.12 -19.66
C SER A 433 10.81 -16.24 -18.16
N ALA A 434 11.60 -17.05 -17.45
CA ALA A 434 11.36 -17.45 -16.07
C ALA A 434 12.59 -18.15 -15.48
N GLY A 435 12.62 -18.28 -14.15
CA GLY A 435 13.51 -19.19 -13.45
C GLY A 435 13.01 -20.63 -13.50
N ARG A 436 13.67 -21.52 -12.76
CA ARG A 436 13.30 -22.94 -12.69
C ARG A 436 12.17 -23.14 -11.68
N ARG A 437 10.98 -23.55 -12.11
CA ARG A 437 9.88 -23.94 -11.20
C ARG A 437 10.29 -25.19 -10.41
N LEU A 438 10.26 -25.10 -9.08
CA LEU A 438 10.62 -26.20 -8.18
C LEU A 438 9.40 -26.79 -7.47
N ALA A 439 8.49 -25.95 -6.98
CA ALA A 439 7.27 -26.40 -6.34
C ALA A 439 6.15 -25.35 -6.38
N GLN A 440 4.90 -25.80 -6.26
CA GLN A 440 3.77 -25.01 -5.80
C GLN A 440 3.19 -25.69 -4.55
N CYS A 441 3.10 -24.98 -3.43
CA CYS A 441 2.90 -25.58 -2.10
C CYS A 441 2.24 -24.61 -1.12
N SER A 442 1.71 -25.11 -0.01
CA SER A 442 1.05 -24.28 1.04
C SER A 442 1.98 -23.89 2.20
N SER A 443 3.19 -24.44 2.25
CA SER A 443 4.19 -24.16 3.28
C SER A 443 5.58 -24.51 2.78
N VAL A 444 6.58 -23.75 3.24
CA VAL A 444 7.99 -23.96 2.88
C VAL A 444 8.84 -23.97 4.15
N THR A 445 9.68 -24.98 4.30
CA THR A 445 10.77 -25.00 5.28
C THR A 445 12.10 -25.03 4.56
N ILE A 446 13.00 -24.10 4.88
CA ILE A 446 14.36 -24.05 4.32
C ILE A 446 15.36 -24.14 5.45
N ARG A 447 16.27 -25.12 5.39
CA ARG A 447 17.37 -25.29 6.34
C ARG A 447 18.66 -24.87 5.68
N THR A 448 19.44 -24.00 6.31
CA THR A 448 20.71 -23.49 5.76
C THR A 448 21.88 -23.88 6.66
N SER A 449 23.02 -24.22 6.05
CA SER A 449 24.22 -24.66 6.80
C SER A 449 25.39 -23.67 6.76
N ARG A 450 25.20 -22.49 6.16
CA ARG A 450 26.19 -21.40 6.11
C ARG A 450 25.53 -20.03 6.16
N LEU A 451 26.33 -18.99 6.40
CA LEU A 451 25.95 -17.59 6.27
C LEU A 451 25.51 -17.28 4.83
N LEU A 452 24.28 -16.80 4.65
CA LEU A 452 23.70 -16.53 3.33
C LEU A 452 23.00 -15.16 3.31
N PRO A 453 23.06 -14.42 2.19
CA PRO A 453 22.22 -13.25 1.99
C PRO A 453 20.77 -13.66 1.78
N MET A 454 19.86 -12.94 2.42
CA MET A 454 18.41 -13.13 2.32
C MET A 454 17.71 -11.78 2.12
N GLN A 455 16.49 -11.80 1.58
CA GLN A 455 15.64 -10.60 1.53
C GLN A 455 14.16 -10.96 1.62
N ILE A 456 13.36 -10.01 2.13
CA ILE A 456 11.90 -10.05 2.17
C ILE A 456 11.39 -8.75 1.55
N ASP A 457 10.54 -8.86 0.52
CA ASP A 457 9.87 -7.71 -0.11
C ASP A 457 10.81 -6.55 -0.51
N GLY A 458 12.08 -6.85 -0.79
CA GLY A 458 13.12 -5.90 -1.17
C GLY A 458 14.03 -5.42 -0.03
N GLU A 459 13.80 -5.83 1.22
CA GLU A 459 14.66 -5.51 2.37
C GLU A 459 15.63 -6.68 2.67
N PRO A 460 16.95 -6.49 2.46
CA PRO A 460 17.95 -7.56 2.55
C PRO A 460 18.69 -7.60 3.90
N TRP A 461 19.25 -8.76 4.25
CA TRP A 461 20.13 -8.95 5.41
C TRP A 461 21.05 -10.19 5.23
N MET A 462 22.12 -10.28 6.02
CA MET A 462 22.96 -11.48 6.12
C MET A 462 22.52 -12.39 7.27
N GLN A 463 22.23 -13.65 6.96
CA GLN A 463 21.65 -14.61 7.89
C GLN A 463 22.58 -15.81 8.15
N PRO A 464 23.05 -16.02 9.40
CA PRO A 464 23.75 -17.24 9.82
C PRO A 464 22.91 -18.52 9.59
N PRO A 465 23.51 -19.72 9.69
CA PRO A 465 22.80 -20.99 9.61
C PRO A 465 21.52 -21.00 10.44
N CYS A 466 20.41 -21.39 9.80
CA CYS A 466 19.10 -21.33 10.42
C CYS A 466 18.10 -22.26 9.74
N THR A 467 16.98 -22.48 10.43
CA THR A 467 15.75 -23.02 9.85
C THR A 467 14.74 -21.90 9.65
N ILE A 468 14.31 -21.72 8.41
CA ILE A 468 13.28 -20.76 8.00
C ILE A 468 11.99 -21.53 7.77
N ARG A 469 10.88 -21.05 8.32
CA ARG A 469 9.54 -21.58 8.05
C ARG A 469 8.65 -20.48 7.51
N ILE A 470 8.04 -20.74 6.35
CA ILE A 470 7.07 -19.84 5.71
C ILE A 470 5.72 -20.53 5.70
N THR A 471 4.74 -19.92 6.35
CA THR A 471 3.39 -20.47 6.53
C THR A 471 2.34 -19.39 6.32
N HIS A 472 1.13 -19.79 5.92
CA HIS A 472 0.05 -18.84 5.70
C HIS A 472 -0.30 -18.12 7.01
N LYS A 473 -0.37 -16.78 6.99
CA LYS A 473 -0.73 -15.95 8.14
C LYS A 473 -2.21 -15.57 8.10
N ASN A 474 -2.58 -14.77 7.11
CA ASN A 474 -3.93 -14.26 6.90
C ASN A 474 -4.11 -13.78 5.46
N GLN A 475 -5.35 -13.41 5.11
CA GLN A 475 -5.67 -12.71 3.88
C GLN A 475 -6.09 -11.28 4.19
N VAL A 476 -5.70 -10.34 3.32
CA VAL A 476 -6.16 -8.94 3.40
C VAL A 476 -6.90 -8.55 2.14
N PRO A 477 -7.99 -7.78 2.25
CA PRO A 477 -8.69 -7.29 1.07
C PRO A 477 -7.86 -6.17 0.41
N MET A 478 -7.67 -6.29 -0.89
CA MET A 478 -6.97 -5.34 -1.75
C MET A 478 -7.92 -4.89 -2.85
N LEU A 479 -7.74 -3.67 -3.36
CA LEU A 479 -8.47 -3.18 -4.51
C LEU A 479 -7.68 -3.49 -5.78
N LEU A 480 -8.30 -4.21 -6.70
CA LEU A 480 -7.79 -4.48 -8.04
C LEU A 480 -8.24 -3.34 -8.97
N GLY A 481 -7.27 -2.64 -9.54
CA GLY A 481 -7.53 -1.55 -10.48
C GLY A 481 -8.31 -2.01 -11.72
N PRO A 482 -9.09 -1.11 -12.35
CA PRO A 482 -9.89 -1.44 -13.52
C PRO A 482 -9.00 -1.89 -14.69
N PRO A 483 -9.54 -2.68 -15.64
CA PRO A 483 -8.79 -3.12 -16.81
C PRO A 483 -8.20 -1.93 -17.56
N GLN A 484 -6.88 -1.88 -17.68
CA GLN A 484 -6.23 -0.83 -18.45
C GLN A 484 -6.50 -1.06 -19.94
N LYS A 485 -6.99 -0.03 -20.65
CA LYS A 485 -7.14 -0.08 -22.11
C LYS A 485 -5.73 -0.18 -22.72
N THR A 486 -5.37 -1.35 -23.22
CA THR A 486 -4.12 -1.56 -23.96
C THR A 486 -4.13 -0.70 -25.22
N PHE A 487 -3.37 0.40 -25.23
CA PHE A 487 -3.02 1.08 -26.46
C PHE A 487 -2.00 0.20 -27.20
N PHE A 488 -2.50 -0.69 -28.05
CA PHE A 488 -1.67 -1.40 -29.01
C PHE A 488 -1.11 -0.39 -30.03
N PHE A 489 0.08 0.15 -29.78
CA PHE A 489 0.91 0.69 -30.85
C PHE A 489 1.41 -0.49 -31.69
N PHE A 490 0.58 -0.96 -32.62
CA PHE A 490 1.06 -1.75 -33.75
C PHE A 490 1.99 -0.85 -34.57
N LYS A 491 3.30 -0.98 -34.34
CA LYS A 491 4.30 -0.60 -35.36
C LYS A 491 4.13 -1.62 -36.49
N LYS A 492 3.16 -1.37 -37.38
CA LYS A 492 2.99 -2.07 -38.66
C LYS A 492 4.31 -1.92 -39.41
N ARG A 493 5.17 -2.92 -39.30
CA ARG A 493 6.34 -3.05 -40.16
C ARG A 493 5.81 -3.46 -41.53
N ASN A 494 5.51 -2.46 -42.37
CA ASN A 494 5.29 -2.68 -43.79
C ASN A 494 6.56 -3.35 -44.34
N ARG A 495 6.52 -4.66 -44.55
CA ARG A 495 7.35 -5.32 -45.53
C ARG A 495 6.76 -4.94 -46.89
N SER A 496 7.32 -3.93 -47.54
CA SER A 496 7.23 -3.85 -48.99
C SER A 496 7.95 -5.06 -49.54
N ARG A 497 7.23 -5.85 -50.35
CA ARG A 497 7.84 -6.62 -51.41
C ARG A 497 8.33 -5.60 -52.43
N ASP A 498 9.63 -5.61 -52.68
CA ASP A 498 10.26 -5.55 -54.01
C ASP A 498 11.72 -5.98 -53.86
#